data_AF-A0A0P8A597-F1
#
_entry.id   AF-A0A0P8A597-F1
#
_cell.length_a   1.000
_cell.length_b   1.000
_cell.length_c   1.000
_cell.angle_alpha   90.00
_cell.angle_beta   90.00
_cell.angle_gamma   90.00
#
_symmetry.space_group_name_H-M   'P 1'
#
loop_
_entity.id
_entity.type
_entity.pdbx_description
1 polymer ?
#
loop_
_entity_poly.entity_id
_entity_poly.type
_entity_poly.pdbx_seq_one_letter_code
_entity_poly.pdbx_strand_id
1 'polypeptide(L)'
;MSGDLQQMRGLVSLLEARFAAGQARLAQHQEKVRALQDGLAALGARHDAAQADDPAFRAGAYLRWNVWADERRKQINRQLAEARAGEESLKAELRVSLGKLEAARGLEAQLRADAIRKAARRAP
;
A
#
# COMPACT_ATOMS: atom_id res chain seq x y z
N MET A 1 39.77 1.35 -3.80
CA MET A 1 38.47 0.63 -3.90
C MET A 1 37.93 0.84 -5.30
N SER A 2 37.50 -0.22 -6.01
CA SER A 2 37.04 -0.11 -7.40
C SER A 2 35.82 0.81 -7.50
N GLY A 3 35.81 1.75 -8.45
CA GLY A 3 34.69 2.68 -8.67
C GLY A 3 33.35 1.97 -8.84
N ASP A 4 33.36 0.76 -9.40
CA ASP A 4 32.17 -0.07 -9.62
C ASP A 4 31.46 -0.47 -8.31
N LEU A 5 32.21 -0.74 -7.24
CA LEU A 5 31.61 -1.09 -5.94
C LEU A 5 30.90 0.11 -5.31
N GLN A 6 31.47 1.31 -5.50
CA GLN A 6 30.88 2.54 -4.98
C GLN A 6 29.65 2.96 -5.78
N GLN A 7 29.68 2.80 -7.11
CA GLN A 7 28.52 2.98 -7.96
C GLN A 7 27.39 1.99 -7.60
N MET A 8 27.72 0.72 -7.38
CA MET A 8 26.74 -0.30 -7.00
C MET A 8 26.08 0.02 -5.65
N ARG A 9 26.85 0.47 -4.65
CA ARG A 9 26.30 0.94 -3.36
C ARG A 9 25.33 2.11 -3.52
N GLY A 10 25.68 3.07 -4.37
CA GLY A 10 24.78 4.18 -4.70
C GLY A 10 23.46 3.69 -5.31
N LEU A 11 23.53 2.72 -6.23
CA LEU A 11 22.35 2.11 -6.83
C LEU A 11 21.49 1.36 -5.80
N VAL A 12 22.10 0.57 -4.92
CA VAL A 12 21.40 -0.12 -3.83
C VAL A 12 20.66 0.88 -2.95
N SER A 13 21.35 1.93 -2.49
CA SER A 13 20.75 2.96 -1.64
C SER A 13 19.57 3.68 -2.33
N LEU A 14 19.69 3.99 -3.62
CA LEU A 14 18.60 4.57 -4.40
C LEU A 14 17.39 3.64 -4.50
N LEU A 15 17.63 2.35 -4.73
CA LEU A 15 16.57 1.34 -4.80
C LEU A 15 15.89 1.12 -3.45
N GLU A 16 16.63 1.18 -2.34
CA GLU A 16 16.08 1.14 -0.98
C GLU A 16 15.16 2.33 -0.73
N ALA A 17 15.61 3.54 -1.04
CA ALA A 17 14.79 4.74 -0.89
C ALA A 17 13.51 4.67 -1.74
N ARG A 18 13.62 4.18 -2.98
CA ARG A 18 12.45 3.96 -3.85
C ARG A 18 11.48 2.93 -3.26
N PHE A 19 12.00 1.81 -2.75
CA PHE A 19 11.18 0.76 -2.16
C PHE A 19 10.46 1.27 -0.90
N ALA A 20 11.16 1.99 -0.02
CA ALA A 20 10.59 2.60 1.17
C ALA A 20 9.49 3.64 0.82
N ALA A 21 9.72 4.49 -0.19
CA ALA A 21 8.70 5.42 -0.67
C ALA A 21 7.46 4.69 -1.22
N GLY A 22 7.64 3.56 -1.90
CA GLY A 22 6.54 2.71 -2.34
C GLY A 22 5.73 2.14 -1.17
N GLN A 23 6.41 1.67 -0.11
CA GLN A 23 5.73 1.16 1.09
C GLN A 23 4.91 2.24 1.79
N ALA A 24 5.45 3.46 1.89
CA ALA A 24 4.72 4.58 2.47
C ALA A 24 3.43 4.91 1.69
N ARG A 25 3.48 4.87 0.35
CA ARG A 25 2.29 5.05 -0.51
C ARG A 25 1.28 3.92 -0.32
N LEU A 26 1.73 2.68 -0.21
CA LEU A 26 0.86 1.54 0.05
C LEU A 26 0.14 1.70 1.40
N ALA A 27 0.85 2.10 2.46
CA ALA A 27 0.27 2.34 3.77
C ALA A 27 -0.82 3.43 3.74
N GLN A 28 -0.60 4.52 3.01
CA GLN A 28 -1.63 5.56 2.82
C GLN A 28 -2.89 5.02 2.12
N HIS A 29 -2.73 4.14 1.13
CA HIS A 29 -3.86 3.49 0.47
C HIS A 29 -4.61 2.54 1.41
N GLN A 30 -3.89 1.77 2.22
CA GLN A 30 -4.49 0.87 3.20
C GLN A 30 -5.29 1.63 4.26
N GLU A 31 -4.78 2.77 4.72
CA GLU A 31 -5.51 3.65 5.64
C GLU A 31 -6.81 4.18 5.00
N LYS A 32 -6.75 4.56 3.72
CA LYS A 32 -7.95 4.97 2.97
C LYS A 32 -8.97 3.83 2.85
N VAL A 33 -8.52 2.61 2.57
CA VAL A 33 -9.40 1.43 2.51
C VAL A 33 -10.07 1.21 3.86
N ARG A 34 -9.30 1.25 4.96
CA ARG A 34 -9.80 1.10 6.32
C ARG A 34 -10.85 2.16 6.66
N ALA A 35 -10.56 3.43 6.40
CA ALA A 35 -11.49 4.53 6.65
C ALA A 35 -12.82 4.37 5.89
N LEU A 36 -12.78 3.85 4.65
CA LEU A 36 -13.99 3.57 3.87
C LEU A 36 -14.78 2.39 4.44
N GLN A 37 -14.11 1.35 4.93
CA GLN A 37 -14.76 0.22 5.60
C GLN A 37 -15.41 0.64 6.91
N ASP A 38 -14.72 1.44 7.72
CA ASP A 38 -15.26 2.01 8.96
C ASP A 38 -16.48 2.91 8.66
N GLY A 39 -16.43 3.67 7.57
CA GLY A 39 -17.56 4.47 7.09
C GLY A 39 -18.79 3.63 6.71
N LEU A 40 -18.60 2.47 6.07
CA LEU A 40 -19.69 1.53 5.78
C LEU A 40 -20.27 0.92 7.07
N ALA A 41 -19.41 0.50 8.00
CA ALA A 41 -19.83 -0.08 9.26
C ALA A 41 -20.65 0.93 10.10
N ALA A 42 -20.19 2.17 10.18
CA ALA A 42 -20.89 3.24 10.90
C ALA A 42 -22.26 3.56 10.28
N LEU A 43 -22.38 3.48 8.95
CA LEU A 43 -23.63 3.71 8.24
C LEU A 43 -24.64 2.57 8.49
N GLY A 44 -24.16 1.33 8.62
CA GLY A 44 -24.99 0.19 9.06
C GLY A 44 -25.44 0.34 10.52
N ALA A 45 -24.53 0.62 11.44
CA ALA A 45 -24.86 0.75 12.87
C ALA A 45 -25.90 1.85 13.15
N ARG A 46 -25.85 2.97 12.42
CA ARG A 46 -26.85 4.06 12.55
C ARG A 46 -28.25 3.66 12.09
N HIS A 47 -28.37 2.74 11.13
CA HIS A 47 -29.66 2.21 10.69
C HIS A 47 -30.31 1.37 11.80
N ASP A 48 -29.55 0.46 12.37
CA ASP A 48 -30.04 -0.52 13.33
C ASP A 48 -30.48 0.17 14.64
N ALA A 49 -29.76 1.22 15.05
CA ALA A 49 -30.15 2.06 16.19
C ALA A 49 -31.42 2.89 15.92
N ALA A 50 -31.61 3.42 14.70
CA ALA A 50 -32.78 4.25 14.36
C ALA A 50 -34.08 3.44 14.24
N GLN A 51 -34.01 2.15 13.89
CA GLN A 51 -35.18 1.27 13.86
C GLN A 51 -35.71 0.90 15.25
N ALA A 52 -34.89 1.02 16.30
CA ALA A 52 -35.24 0.56 17.64
C ALA A 52 -36.21 1.48 18.40
N ASP A 53 -36.26 2.80 18.09
CA ASP A 53 -36.84 3.78 19.01
C ASP A 53 -37.92 4.75 18.46
N ASP A 54 -38.32 4.75 17.18
CA ASP A 54 -39.20 5.83 16.66
C ASP A 54 -40.44 5.41 15.82
N PRO A 55 -41.68 5.67 16.31
CA PRO A 55 -42.92 5.58 15.52
C PRO A 55 -42.99 6.53 14.31
N ALA A 56 -42.31 7.68 14.32
CA ALA A 56 -42.26 8.64 13.21
C ALA A 56 -41.42 8.14 12.02
N PHE A 57 -40.58 7.13 12.23
CA PHE A 57 -39.87 6.42 11.17
C PHE A 57 -40.84 5.68 10.22
N ARG A 58 -42.07 5.35 10.69
CA ARG A 58 -43.04 4.57 9.91
C ARG A 58 -43.70 5.29 8.74
N ALA A 59 -43.53 6.61 8.57
CA ALA A 59 -44.15 7.36 7.47
C ALA A 59 -43.15 8.25 6.70
N GLY A 60 -42.69 7.78 5.52
CA GLY A 60 -41.97 8.56 4.50
C GLY A 60 -40.52 8.97 4.80
N ALA A 61 -40.17 9.26 6.07
CA ALA A 61 -38.81 9.60 6.48
C ALA A 61 -37.84 8.41 6.37
N TYR A 62 -38.30 7.20 6.68
CA TYR A 62 -37.53 5.97 6.49
C TYR A 62 -37.17 5.71 5.03
N LEU A 63 -38.11 5.93 4.10
CA LEU A 63 -37.86 5.73 2.67
C LEU A 63 -36.78 6.69 2.16
N ARG A 64 -36.84 7.97 2.55
CA ARG A 64 -35.82 8.97 2.20
C ARG A 64 -34.46 8.65 2.80
N TRP A 65 -34.43 8.20 4.06
CA TRP A 65 -33.19 7.75 4.70
C TRP A 65 -32.59 6.54 3.98
N ASN A 66 -33.41 5.54 3.60
CA ASN A 66 -32.94 4.36 2.88
C ASN A 66 -32.35 4.71 1.52
N VAL A 67 -33.03 5.57 0.75
CA VAL A 67 -32.53 6.04 -0.56
C VAL A 67 -31.18 6.74 -0.39
N TRP A 68 -31.07 7.67 0.56
CA TRP A 68 -29.81 8.35 0.86
C TRP A 68 -28.72 7.38 1.31
N ALA A 69 -29.04 6.43 2.19
CA ALA A 69 -28.10 5.45 2.71
C ALA A 69 -27.60 4.51 1.60
N ASP A 70 -28.47 4.13 0.67
CA ASP A 70 -28.11 3.29 -0.49
C ASP A 70 -27.23 4.05 -1.48
N GLU A 71 -27.54 5.30 -1.78
CA GLU A 71 -26.66 6.16 -2.58
C GLU A 71 -25.28 6.31 -1.93
N ARG A 72 -25.26 6.53 -0.61
CA ARG A 72 -24.01 6.66 0.12
C ARG A 72 -23.21 5.35 0.15
N ARG A 73 -23.86 4.20 0.34
CA ARG A 73 -23.22 2.88 0.23
C ARG A 73 -22.64 2.65 -1.16
N LYS A 74 -23.39 2.95 -2.23
CA LYS A 74 -22.91 2.84 -3.61
C LYS A 74 -21.66 3.69 -3.83
N GLN A 75 -21.67 4.93 -3.34
CA GLN A 75 -20.50 5.81 -3.43
C GLN A 75 -19.29 5.24 -2.68
N ILE A 76 -19.46 4.80 -1.44
CA ILE A 76 -18.35 4.25 -0.65
C ILE A 76 -17.83 2.94 -1.27
N ASN A 77 -18.71 2.05 -1.72
CA ASN A 77 -18.33 0.81 -2.39
C ASN A 77 -17.53 1.06 -3.68
N ARG A 78 -17.91 2.07 -4.46
CA ARG A 78 -17.13 2.49 -5.63
C ARG A 78 -15.73 2.96 -5.23
N GLN A 79 -15.65 3.84 -4.23
CA GLN A 79 -14.37 4.34 -3.72
C GLN A 79 -13.50 3.21 -3.15
N LEU A 80 -14.12 2.20 -2.51
CA LEU A 80 -13.43 1.02 -2.00
C LEU A 80 -12.86 0.17 -3.13
N ALA A 81 -13.65 -0.05 -4.20
CA ALA A 81 -13.19 -0.78 -5.37
C ALA A 81 -11.99 -0.07 -6.05
N GLU A 82 -12.08 1.24 -6.23
CA GLU A 82 -10.99 2.07 -6.76
C GLU A 82 -9.75 2.03 -5.85
N ALA A 83 -9.94 2.12 -4.52
CA ALA A 83 -8.84 2.08 -3.56
C ALA A 83 -8.14 0.71 -3.54
N ARG A 84 -8.90 -0.40 -3.61
CA ARG A 84 -8.35 -1.76 -3.68
C ARG A 84 -7.62 -2.04 -4.99
N ALA A 85 -8.15 -1.56 -6.12
CA ALA A 85 -7.45 -1.63 -7.39
C ALA A 85 -6.11 -0.88 -7.33
N GLY A 86 -6.10 0.32 -6.72
CA GLY A 86 -4.88 1.08 -6.46
C GLY A 86 -3.89 0.33 -5.55
N GLU A 87 -4.39 -0.32 -4.50
CA GLU A 87 -3.57 -1.13 -3.57
C GLU A 87 -2.87 -2.29 -4.31
N GLU A 88 -3.59 -3.02 -5.16
CA GLU A 88 -3.01 -4.12 -5.93
C GLU A 88 -1.99 -3.66 -6.96
N SER A 89 -2.23 -2.51 -7.61
CA SER A 89 -1.24 -1.89 -8.50
C SER A 89 0.05 -1.53 -7.74
N LEU A 90 -0.07 -0.91 -6.56
CA LEU A 90 1.08 -0.56 -5.72
C LEU A 90 1.82 -1.79 -5.21
N LYS A 91 1.12 -2.87 -4.84
CA LYS A 91 1.75 -4.15 -4.48
C LYS A 91 2.53 -4.74 -5.64
N ALA A 92 1.99 -4.69 -6.86
CA ALA A 92 2.70 -5.17 -8.04
C ALA A 92 3.99 -4.36 -8.30
N GLU A 93 3.92 -3.03 -8.21
CA GLU A 93 5.10 -2.15 -8.32
C GLU A 93 6.14 -2.41 -7.21
N LEU A 94 5.67 -2.66 -5.99
CA LEU A 94 6.53 -3.00 -4.86
C LEU A 94 7.25 -4.33 -5.07
N ARG A 95 6.58 -5.36 -5.60
CA ARG A 95 7.23 -6.63 -5.96
C ARG A 95 8.35 -6.44 -6.97
N VAL A 96 8.10 -5.63 -8.01
CA VAL A 96 9.12 -5.34 -9.03
C VAL A 96 10.29 -4.55 -8.43
N SER A 97 10.02 -3.54 -7.60
CA SER A 97 11.09 -2.76 -6.97
C SER A 97 11.91 -3.57 -5.95
N LEU A 98 11.26 -4.46 -5.19
CA LEU A 98 11.93 -5.40 -4.31
C LEU A 98 12.85 -6.34 -5.08
N GLY A 99 12.37 -6.95 -6.17
CA GLY A 99 13.20 -7.83 -7.01
C GLY A 99 14.43 -7.10 -7.57
N LYS A 100 14.28 -5.84 -7.99
CA LYS A 100 15.41 -5.00 -8.43
C LYS A 100 16.40 -4.73 -7.29
N LEU A 101 15.90 -4.44 -6.10
CA LEU A 101 16.73 -4.19 -4.91
C LEU A 101 17.52 -5.45 -4.51
N GLU A 102 16.88 -6.61 -4.48
CA GLU A 102 17.51 -7.89 -4.15
C GLU A 102 18.58 -8.26 -5.19
N ALA A 103 18.30 -8.07 -6.48
CA ALA A 103 19.27 -8.28 -7.54
C ALA A 103 20.49 -7.36 -7.38
N ALA A 104 20.28 -6.07 -7.09
CA ALA A 104 21.37 -5.12 -6.87
C ALA A 104 22.23 -5.49 -5.64
N ARG A 105 21.59 -5.89 -4.54
CA ARG A 105 22.30 -6.38 -3.34
C ARG A 105 23.11 -7.64 -3.63
N GLY A 106 22.56 -8.57 -4.42
CA GLY A 106 23.28 -9.76 -4.86
C GLY A 106 24.53 -9.44 -5.67
N LEU A 107 24.42 -8.50 -6.63
CA LEU A 107 25.56 -8.03 -7.42
C LEU A 107 26.60 -7.29 -6.57
N GLU A 108 26.17 -6.45 -5.62
CA GLU A 108 27.09 -5.77 -4.69
C GLU A 108 27.89 -6.79 -3.87
N ALA A 109 27.23 -7.82 -3.34
CA ALA A 109 27.87 -8.88 -2.58
C ALA A 109 28.91 -9.64 -3.42
N GLN A 110 28.59 -9.96 -4.68
CA GLN A 110 29.51 -10.60 -5.62
C GLN A 110 30.74 -9.72 -5.90
N LEU A 111 30.54 -8.45 -6.24
CA LEU A 111 31.62 -7.49 -6.48
C LEU A 111 32.54 -7.34 -5.26
N ARG A 112 31.96 -7.32 -4.06
CA ARG A 112 32.71 -7.27 -2.81
C ARG A 112 33.55 -8.54 -2.62
N ALA A 113 32.97 -9.72 -2.83
CA ALA A 113 33.67 -10.99 -2.71
C ALA A 113 34.82 -11.10 -3.74
N ASP A 114 34.62 -10.63 -4.97
CA ASP A 114 35.64 -10.59 -6.00
C ASP A 114 36.79 -9.64 -5.66
N ALA A 115 36.47 -8.47 -5.11
CA ALA A 115 37.49 -7.52 -4.65
C ALA A 115 38.35 -8.12 -3.54
N ILE A 116 37.74 -8.82 -2.58
CA ILE A 116 38.44 -9.51 -1.49
C ILE A 116 39.33 -10.63 -2.05
N ARG A 117 38.80 -11.49 -2.94
CA ARG A 117 39.56 -12.57 -3.58
C ARG A 117 40.76 -12.05 -4.37
N LYS A 118 40.58 -10.96 -5.12
CA LYS A 118 41.66 -10.31 -5.87
C LYS A 118 42.73 -9.71 -4.95
N ALA A 119 42.33 -9.13 -3.81
CA ALA A 119 43.27 -8.60 -2.83
C ALA A 119 44.09 -9.71 -2.16
N ALA A 120 43.44 -10.81 -1.76
CA ALA A 120 44.12 -11.96 -1.15
C ALA A 120 45.14 -12.63 -2.08
N ARG A 121 44.87 -12.69 -3.39
CA ARG A 121 45.82 -13.21 -4.39
C ARG A 121 47.03 -12.29 -4.66
N ARG A 122 46.98 -11.03 -4.23
CA ARG A 122 48.04 -10.03 -4.43
C ARG A 122 48.91 -9.83 -3.17
N ALA A 123 48.53 -10.41 -2.04
CA ALA A 123 49.37 -10.45 -0.86
C ALA A 123 50.38 -11.61 -1.03
N PRO A 124 51.70 -11.34 -0.99
CA PRO A 124 52.75 -12.36 -1.10
C PRO A 124 52.79 -13.30 0.12
#